data_AF-A0A3A1YL33-F1
#
_entry.id   AF-A0A3A1YL33-F1
#
_cell.length_a   1.000
_cell.length_b   1.000
_cell.length_c   1.000
_cell.angle_alpha   90.00
_cell.angle_beta   90.00
_cell.angle_gamma   90.00
#
_symmetry.space_group_name_H-M   'P 1'
#
loop_
_entity.id
_entity.type
_entity.pdbx_description
1 polymer ?
#
loop_
_entity_poly.entity_id
_entity_poly.type
_entity_poly.pdbx_seq_one_letter_code
_entity_poly.pdbx_strand_id
1 'polypeptide(L)' 'MIFYKSLKDANRVDESVTRFIEGVLDLKVNREKTKVSYINRELKYLGHCFYLKKSGKFTVNMGIHKKSREKLIDKVSIN' A
#
# COMPACT_ATOMS: atom_id res chain seq x y z
N MET A 1 6.22 -2.23 -0.87
CA MET A 1 5.05 -2.43 -1.76
C MET A 1 5.55 -3.17 -2.98
N ILE A 2 4.92 -4.27 -3.36
CA ILE A 2 5.32 -5.10 -4.52
C ILE A 2 4.10 -5.21 -5.45
N PHE A 3 4.31 -5.09 -6.76
CA PHE A 3 3.24 -5.09 -7.75
C PHE A 3 3.18 -6.41 -8.51
N TYR A 4 1.96 -6.88 -8.76
CA TYR A 4 1.71 -8.12 -9.49
C TYR A 4 0.55 -7.93 -10.48
N LYS A 5 0.48 -8.80 -11.48
CA LYS A 5 -0.58 -8.79 -12.50
C LYS A 5 -1.92 -9.29 -11.95
N SER A 6 -1.91 -10.22 -11.00
CA SER A 6 -3.12 -10.85 -10.46
C SER A 6 -3.04 -10.98 -8.93
N LEU A 7 -4.20 -11.05 -8.27
CA LEU A 7 -4.26 -11.33 -6.83
C LEU A 7 -3.69 -12.72 -6.50
N LYS A 8 -3.87 -13.69 -7.39
CA LYS A 8 -3.36 -15.06 -7.20
C LYS A 8 -1.84 -15.07 -7.13
N ASP A 9 -1.17 -14.38 -8.05
CA ASP A 9 0.29 -14.26 -8.02
C ASP A 9 0.76 -13.51 -6.78
N ALA A 10 0.06 -12.44 -6.41
CA ALA A 10 0.39 -11.65 -5.23
C ALA A 10 0.32 -12.49 -3.94
N ASN A 11 -0.73 -13.28 -3.74
CA ASN A 11 -0.87 -14.15 -2.57
C ASN A 11 0.24 -15.22 -2.51
N ARG A 12 0.54 -15.88 -3.63
CA ARG A 12 1.61 -16.89 -3.69
C ARG A 12 2.96 -16.29 -3.30
N VAL A 13 3.26 -15.09 -3.79
CA VAL A 13 4.55 -14.44 -3.50
C VAL A 13 4.57 -13.84 -2.09
N ASP A 14 3.45 -13.33 -1.56
CA ASP A 14 3.34 -12.86 -0.18
C ASP A 14 3.74 -13.95 0.82
N GLU A 15 3.25 -15.18 0.63
CA GLU A 15 3.64 -16.32 1.45
C GLU A 15 5.13 -16.66 1.31
N SER A 16 5.65 -16.66 0.08
CA SER A 16 7.06 -17.00 -0.19
C SER A 16 8.02 -15.96 0.40
N VAL A 17 7.71 -14.69 0.24
CA VAL A 17 8.50 -13.57 0.79
C VAL A 17 8.41 -13.57 2.31
N THR A 18 7.23 -13.82 2.87
CA THR A 18 7.08 -13.94 4.34
C THR A 18 7.93 -15.07 4.89
N ARG A 19 7.93 -16.26 4.27
CA ARG A 19 8.80 -17.38 4.67
C ARG A 19 10.29 -17.02 4.58
N PHE A 20 10.69 -16.28 3.55
CA PHE A 20 12.08 -15.85 3.42
C PHE A 20 12.49 -14.85 4.50
N ILE A 21 11.64 -13.85 4.76
CA ILE A 21 11.89 -12.83 5.80
C ILE A 21 11.93 -13.46 7.20
N GLU A 22 10.98 -14.34 7.51
CA GLU A 22 10.90 -14.98 8.84
C GLU A 22 11.94 -16.10 9.01
N GLY A 23 12.30 -16.82 7.95
CA GLY A 23 13.21 -17.97 8.05
C GLY A 23 14.68 -17.67 7.81
N VAL A 24 15.00 -16.81 6.83
CA VAL A 24 16.40 -16.52 6.45
C VAL A 24 16.91 -15.27 7.12
N LEU A 25 16.07 -14.23 7.23
CA LEU A 25 16.48 -12.94 7.80
C LEU A 25 16.18 -12.82 9.30
N ASP A 26 15.45 -13.79 9.87
CA ASP A 26 15.02 -13.81 11.28
C ASP A 26 14.26 -12.54 11.70
N LEU A 27 13.42 -12.02 10.80
CA LEU A 27 12.59 -10.83 11.01
C LEU A 27 11.11 -11.20 11.08
N LYS A 28 10.33 -10.51 11.91
CA LYS A 28 8.88 -10.74 12.02
C LYS A 28 8.06 -9.85 11.09
N VAL A 29 7.27 -10.47 10.21
CA VAL A 29 6.31 -9.74 9.37
C VAL A 29 5.09 -9.33 10.20
N ASN A 30 4.73 -8.04 10.15
CA ASN A 30 3.49 -7.55 10.74
C ASN A 30 2.30 -7.86 9.80
N ARG A 31 1.55 -8.91 10.12
CA ARG A 31 0.42 -9.39 9.32
C ARG A 31 -0.82 -8.50 9.37
N GLU A 32 -0.96 -7.67 10.40
CA GLU A 32 -2.05 -6.68 10.48
C GLU A 32 -1.86 -5.53 9.49
N LYS A 33 -0.61 -5.13 9.26
CA LYS A 33 -0.25 -4.04 8.32
C LYS A 33 -0.01 -4.53 6.90
N THR A 34 0.34 -5.79 6.73
CA THR A 34 0.61 -6.40 5.42
C THR A 34 -0.71 -6.81 4.78
N LYS A 35 -0.97 -6.33 3.56
CA LYS A 35 -2.20 -6.65 2.83
C LYS A 35 -1.93 -6.87 1.34
N VAL A 36 -2.60 -7.88 0.79
CA VAL A 36 -2.69 -8.11 -0.66
C VAL A 36 -4.02 -7.54 -1.14
N SER A 37 -3.96 -6.54 -2.03
CA SER A 37 -5.17 -5.94 -2.60
C SER A 37 -4.89 -5.29 -3.95
N TYR A 38 -5.95 -5.03 -4.72
CA TYR A 38 -5.87 -4.14 -5.88
C TYR A 38 -5.52 -2.70 -5.46
N ILE A 39 -5.06 -1.91 -6.44
CA ILE A 39 -4.76 -0.48 -6.27
C ILE A 39 -6.04 0.27 -5.91
N ASN A 40 -6.04 0.93 -4.75
CA ASN A 40 -7.15 1.75 -4.25
C ASN A 40 -6.66 2.84 -3.29
N ARG A 41 -7.55 3.79 -2.97
CA ARG A 41 -7.24 4.95 -2.13
C ARG A 41 -6.94 4.61 -0.66
N GLU A 42 -7.32 3.41 -0.20
CA GLU A 42 -7.07 2.91 1.16
C GLU A 42 -5.66 2.33 1.35
N LEU A 43 -4.92 2.12 0.25
CA LEU A 43 -3.51 1.76 0.31
C LEU A 43 -2.67 3.01 0.54
N LYS A 44 -1.91 3.01 1.63
CA LYS A 44 -0.94 4.05 1.95
C LYS A 44 0.48 3.57 1.64
N TYR A 45 1.23 4.36 0.89
CA TYR A 45 2.66 4.19 0.74
C TYR A 45 3.35 5.56 0.84
N LEU A 46 4.26 5.71 1.81
CA LEU A 46 5.04 6.94 2.03
C LEU A 46 4.22 8.24 2.08
N GLY A 47 2.98 8.17 2.59
CA GLY A 47 2.11 9.34 2.70
C GLY A 47 1.11 9.51 1.55
N HIS A 48 1.27 8.75 0.48
CA HIS A 48 0.44 8.79 -0.72
C HIS A 48 -0.51 7.59 -0.81
N CYS A 49 -1.54 7.73 -1.64
CA CYS A 49 -2.39 6.64 -2.10
C CYS A 49 -2.48 6.62 -3.63
N PHE A 50 -2.89 5.49 -4.18
CA PHE A 50 -2.98 5.29 -5.62
C PHE A 50 -4.38 4.88 -6.02
N TYR A 51 -4.87 5.34 -7.16
CA TYR A 51 -6.17 4.96 -7.66
C TYR A 51 -6.22 4.96 -9.17
N LEU A 52 -7.11 4.15 -9.71
CA LEU A 52 -7.38 4.10 -11.14
C LEU A 52 -8.29 5.28 -11.50
N LYS A 53 -7.86 6.10 -12.46
CA LYS A 53 -8.69 7.15 -13.05
C LYS A 53 -9.17 6.69 -14.41
N LYS A 54 -10.49 6.74 -14.62
CA LYS A 54 -11.14 6.41 -15.89
C LYS A 54 -11.33 7.70 -16.69
N SER A 55 -10.27 8.18 -17.34
CA SER A 55 -10.33 9.31 -18.27
C SER A 55 -9.60 8.92 -19.56
N GLY A 56 -10.33 8.30 -20.49
CA GLY A 56 -9.80 7.77 -21.76
C GLY A 56 -9.02 6.47 -21.61
N LYS A 57 -7.80 6.54 -21.06
CA LYS A 57 -6.95 5.35 -20.75
C LYS A 57 -6.96 5.06 -19.25
N PHE A 58 -6.92 3.78 -18.89
CA PHE A 58 -6.70 3.35 -17.50
C PHE A 58 -5.32 3.81 -17.05
N THR A 59 -5.28 4.87 -16.26
CA THR A 59 -4.04 5.44 -15.71
C THR A 59 -4.06 5.34 -14.19
N VAL A 60 -2.92 4.95 -13.62
CA VAL A 60 -2.71 4.97 -12.17
C VAL A 60 -2.36 6.42 -11.81
N ASN A 61 -3.15 7.02 -10.94
CA ASN A 61 -2.91 8.36 -10.41
C ASN A 61 -2.47 8.26 -8.95
N MET A 62 -1.64 9.24 -8.55
CA MET A 62 -1.16 9.38 -7.18
C MET A 62 -1.90 10.53 -6.49
N GLY A 63 -2.34 10.30 -5.26
CA GLY A 63 -2.94 11.32 -4.39
C GLY A 63 -2.30 11.30 -3.00
N ILE A 64 -2.63 12.29 -2.17
CA ILE A 64 -2.25 12.31 -0.75
C ILE A 64 -3.23 11.41 0.01
N HIS A 65 -2.71 10.48 0.81
CA HIS A 65 -3.56 9.60 1.62
C HIS A 65 -4.25 10.40 2.75
N LYS A 66 -5.50 10.06 3.07
CA LYS A 66 -6.32 10.73 4.10
C LYS A 66 -5.56 11.00 5.41
N LYS A 67 -4.93 9.97 5.97
CA LYS A 67 -4.08 10.05 7.18
C LYS A 67 -2.95 11.08 7.10
N SER A 68 -2.38 11.33 5.92
CA SER A 68 -1.31 12.32 5.75
C SER A 68 -1.88 13.74 5.67
N ARG A 69 -3.05 13.89 5.03
CA ARG A 69 -3.77 15.16 4.97
C ARG A 69 -4.26 15.59 6.35
N GLU A 70 -4.81 14.66 7.14
CA GLU A 70 -5.22 14.92 8.53
C GLU A 70 -4.04 15.42 9.37
N LYS A 71 -2.90 14.73 9.34
CA LYS A 71 -1.68 15.17 10.01
C LYS A 71 -1.18 16.57 9.60
N LEU A 72 -1.44 16.99 8.37
CA LEU A 72 -1.09 18.33 7.91
C LEU A 72 -2.07 19.35 8.49
N ILE A 73 -3.38 19.07 8.43
CA ILE A 73 -4.43 19.92 8.99
C ILE A 73 -4.21 20.09 10.50
N ASP A 74 -3.96 19.00 11.22
CA ASP A 74 -3.72 19.04 12.67
C ASP A 74 -2.52 19.91 13.05
N LYS A 75 -1.53 20.06 12.15
CA LYS A 75 -0.37 20.95 12.38
C LYS A 75 -0.65 22.41 12.03
N VAL A 76 -1.50 22.65 11.03
CA VAL A 76 -1.82 24.00 10.53
C VAL A 76 -2.93 24.64 11.36
N SER A 77 -3.87 23.85 11.88
CA SER A 77 -5.02 24.31 12.66
C SER A 77 -4.71 24.56 14.14
N ILE A 78 -3.43 24.50 14.56
CA ILE A 78 -3.01 24.97 15.89
C ILE A 78 -2.87 26.49 15.79
N ASN A 79 -4.00 27.19 15.94
CA ASN A 79 -4.11 28.61 16.25
C ASN A 79 -5.01 28.76 17.47
#